data_AF-A0A1E3B534-F1
#
_entry.id   AF-A0A1E3B534-F1
#
_cell.length_a   1.000
_cell.length_b   1.000
_cell.length_c   1.000
_cell.angle_alpha   90.00
_cell.angle_beta   90.00
_cell.angle_gamma   90.00
#
_symmetry.space_group_name_H-M   'P 1'
#
loop_
_entity.id
_entity.type
_entity.pdbx_description
1 polymer ?
#
loop_
_entity_poly.entity_id
_entity_poly.type
_entity_poly.pdbx_seq_one_letter_code
_entity_poly.pdbx_strand_id
1 'polypeptide(L)'
;MDSIVNDNSNGNGEEGPVDARSGMLRLQTELTDKIEPQDTQDLSHLCLTLENGHVQAGTLREEIEQRYGPIGLEVLAAAENPSQHYFSQKGFVITYRPEYIECLYGSMTTANLVTLKAALSWLVMHRRTPVANQISISWGAWEKDVFVLLPLVPVDWPQSCWWKMLDSGIVTSLIELDYYDDCSNDDDHDDVDISEIYDHLRALIPQRPLLKTTPDVMSLLAGVTRPVQVGQGYILCGPYSAMIPITRQDDGSILWHYERKEAQGPELRVDDLESLKSEWYQTFDLDFLINASAHIGWSREAKRAWLVPEACLLLYMVSLYSREFDGGKNGPVAAPSPNSENARRILTENKDNLVSGVTVKGLVTYFAASLSQLVSQPSSGNRIKGYQLMDIVTDARTKLDVHTIKLQTRASWTALLDRIPCLIGVNMGDIITGSRSKAINSPCNHLPTGRNYLAATINFINGISQWQDQEHLQISSFRLLPGGVWFASAEIFATCDHDGKSDEGCWQSPSFVQYIVRYAKSRSLATPTQEIPENGVIVFGLRRF
;
A
#
# COMPACT_ATOMS: atom_id res chain seq x y z
N MET A 1 8.96 -36.61 77.91
CA MET A 1 8.23 -37.88 78.08
C MET A 1 6.82 -37.66 77.56
N ASP A 2 6.64 -38.15 76.34
CA ASP A 2 5.47 -38.45 75.52
C ASP A 2 4.07 -38.35 76.14
N SER A 3 3.12 -37.86 75.34
CA SER A 3 2.06 -38.72 74.80
C SER A 3 1.29 -38.07 73.65
N ILE A 4 0.82 -38.96 72.77
CA ILE A 4 0.17 -38.81 71.47
C ILE A 4 -1.37 -38.85 71.67
N VAL A 5 -2.12 -38.30 70.70
CA VAL A 5 -3.38 -38.80 70.08
C VAL A 5 -4.50 -37.75 69.97
N ASN A 6 -4.87 -37.45 68.70
CA ASN A 6 -6.15 -37.16 68.00
C ASN A 6 -7.31 -36.43 68.75
N ASP A 7 -8.21 -35.63 68.14
CA ASP A 7 -8.79 -35.69 66.79
C ASP A 7 -9.63 -34.41 66.48
N ASN A 8 -9.84 -34.15 65.18
CA ASN A 8 -10.94 -33.45 64.49
C ASN A 8 -11.34 -31.98 64.79
N SER A 9 -11.24 -31.12 63.75
CA SER A 9 -12.43 -30.72 62.95
C SER A 9 -12.10 -29.83 61.74
N ASN A 10 -12.35 -30.41 60.56
CA ASN A 10 -12.92 -29.85 59.33
C ASN A 10 -13.03 -28.33 59.16
N GLY A 11 -12.23 -27.81 58.24
CA GLY A 11 -12.54 -26.60 57.46
C GLY A 11 -12.50 -26.94 55.98
N ASN A 12 -13.66 -27.31 55.41
CA ASN A 12 -13.88 -27.42 53.98
C ASN A 12 -13.73 -26.03 53.35
N GLY A 13 -12.61 -25.78 52.67
CA GLY A 13 -12.54 -24.78 51.62
C GLY A 13 -13.02 -25.43 50.33
N GLU A 14 -14.23 -25.08 49.89
CA GLU A 14 -14.71 -25.40 48.55
C GLU A 14 -13.80 -24.68 47.52
N GLU A 15 -12.79 -25.39 47.02
CA GLU A 15 -12.25 -25.10 45.69
C GLU A 15 -13.36 -25.41 44.69
N GLY A 16 -14.02 -24.37 44.18
CA GLY A 16 -14.89 -24.49 43.02
C GLY A 16 -14.12 -25.10 41.84
N PRO A 17 -14.80 -25.78 40.90
CA PRO A 17 -14.13 -26.46 39.80
C PRO A 17 -13.29 -25.45 39.02
N VAL A 18 -11.98 -25.68 38.95
CA VAL A 18 -11.11 -25.02 37.99
C VAL A 18 -11.70 -25.34 36.62
N ASP A 19 -12.24 -24.32 35.95
CA ASP A 19 -12.85 -24.43 34.63
C ASP A 19 -11.82 -25.05 33.67
N ALA A 20 -12.15 -26.23 33.11
CA ALA A 20 -11.22 -27.16 32.45
C ALA A 20 -10.69 -26.67 31.08
N ARG A 21 -10.50 -25.36 30.89
CA ARG A 21 -10.17 -24.74 29.60
C ARG A 21 -9.04 -23.72 29.63
N SER A 22 -8.36 -23.54 30.76
CA SER A 22 -7.09 -22.80 30.79
C SER A 22 -5.95 -23.73 30.38
N GLY A 23 -5.08 -23.27 29.48
CA GLY A 23 -3.94 -24.03 29.00
C GLY A 23 -2.70 -23.16 28.75
N MET A 24 -1.60 -23.83 28.40
CA MET A 24 -0.30 -23.21 28.16
C MET A 24 0.24 -23.71 26.82
N LEU A 25 0.54 -22.80 25.90
CA LEU A 25 1.28 -23.09 24.67
C LEU A 25 2.74 -22.72 24.84
N ARG A 26 3.64 -23.56 24.34
CA ARG A 26 5.08 -23.28 24.34
C ARG A 26 5.64 -23.41 22.94
N LEU A 27 6.08 -22.32 22.35
CA LEU A 27 6.76 -22.34 21.06
C LEU A 27 8.26 -22.40 21.33
N GLN A 28 8.85 -23.58 21.13
CA GLN A 28 10.30 -23.73 21.21
C GLN A 28 10.92 -23.21 19.93
N THR A 29 11.83 -22.26 20.13
CA THR A 29 12.56 -21.65 19.03
C THR A 29 14.03 -21.93 19.29
N GLU A 30 14.66 -22.75 18.45
CA GLU A 30 16.12 -22.73 18.35
C GLU A 30 16.55 -21.44 17.63
N LEU A 31 16.37 -20.32 18.32
CA LEU A 31 16.94 -19.04 17.94
C LEU A 31 18.40 -19.10 18.39
N THR A 32 19.26 -19.69 17.55
CA THR A 32 20.71 -19.56 17.73
C THR A 32 21.16 -18.09 17.73
N ASP A 33 20.32 -17.20 17.18
CA ASP A 33 20.49 -15.76 17.24
C ASP A 33 19.51 -15.18 18.27
N LYS A 34 20.04 -14.61 19.35
CA LYS A 34 19.23 -13.84 20.32
C LYS A 34 18.40 -12.82 19.55
N ILE A 35 17.08 -12.83 19.69
CA ILE A 35 16.26 -11.68 19.26
C ILE A 35 16.71 -10.51 20.12
N GLU A 36 17.56 -9.64 19.58
CA GLU A 36 17.97 -8.44 20.28
C GLU A 36 16.74 -7.51 20.38
N PRO A 37 16.47 -6.90 21.54
CA PRO A 37 15.34 -6.00 21.72
C PRO A 37 15.29 -4.83 20.71
N GLN A 38 16.39 -4.57 20.01
CA GLN A 38 16.57 -3.48 19.04
C GLN A 38 16.06 -3.84 17.64
N ASP A 39 15.89 -5.12 17.32
CA ASP A 39 15.38 -5.61 16.02
C ASP A 39 13.83 -5.62 15.95
N THR A 40 13.16 -5.17 17.01
CA THR A 40 11.68 -5.14 17.09
C THR A 40 11.03 -3.98 16.34
N GLN A 41 11.82 -3.05 15.77
CA GLN A 41 11.30 -1.78 15.26
C GLN A 41 10.81 -1.78 13.81
N ASP A 42 10.97 -2.85 13.01
CA ASP A 42 10.59 -2.78 11.60
C ASP A 42 9.60 -3.86 11.17
N LEU A 43 8.35 -3.72 11.59
CA LEU A 43 7.22 -4.55 11.13
C LEU A 43 6.84 -4.31 9.67
N SER A 44 7.68 -3.55 8.94
CA SER A 44 7.67 -3.41 7.50
C SER A 44 8.38 -4.55 6.77
N HIS A 45 8.85 -5.58 7.50
CA HIS A 45 9.46 -6.75 6.88
C HIS A 45 8.51 -7.40 5.86
N LEU A 46 9.09 -7.65 4.69
CA LEU A 46 8.45 -8.40 3.63
C LEU A 46 8.35 -9.87 4.03
N CYS A 47 7.15 -10.41 4.02
CA CYS A 47 6.87 -11.81 4.27
C CYS A 47 6.69 -12.55 2.96
N LEU A 48 7.33 -13.71 2.85
CA LEU A 48 7.14 -14.64 1.75
C LEU A 48 6.39 -15.87 2.27
N THR A 49 5.23 -16.16 1.69
CA THR A 49 4.37 -17.29 2.12
C THR A 49 4.08 -18.21 0.94
N LEU A 50 4.45 -19.49 1.04
CA LEU A 50 4.14 -20.50 0.05
C LEU A 50 2.73 -21.05 0.26
N GLU A 51 1.87 -20.90 -0.74
CA GLU A 51 0.50 -21.37 -0.71
C GLU A 51 0.04 -21.77 -2.11
N ASN A 52 -0.55 -22.96 -2.24
CA ASN A 52 -1.09 -23.47 -3.51
C ASN A 52 -0.07 -23.46 -4.67
N GLY A 53 1.21 -23.70 -4.39
CA GLY A 53 2.30 -23.68 -5.38
C GLY A 53 2.73 -22.29 -5.84
N HIS A 54 2.16 -21.23 -5.28
CA HIS A 54 2.58 -19.84 -5.47
C HIS A 54 3.22 -19.32 -4.20
N VAL A 55 4.11 -18.35 -4.32
CA VAL A 55 4.57 -17.62 -3.15
C VAL A 55 4.01 -16.23 -3.17
N GLN A 56 3.36 -15.85 -2.09
CA GLN A 56 2.79 -14.54 -1.88
C GLN A 56 3.82 -13.67 -1.16
N ALA A 57 3.94 -12.42 -1.58
CA ALA A 57 4.73 -11.42 -0.89
C ALA A 57 3.86 -10.25 -0.44
N GLY A 58 3.90 -9.96 0.86
CA GLY A 58 3.14 -8.90 1.53
C GLY A 58 3.87 -8.43 2.78
N THR A 59 3.39 -7.37 3.44
CA THR A 59 3.96 -6.99 4.74
C THR A 59 3.48 -7.95 5.83
N LEU A 60 4.30 -8.18 6.86
CA LEU A 60 3.97 -9.05 7.99
C LEU A 60 2.60 -8.74 8.60
N ARG A 61 2.27 -7.45 8.72
CA ARG A 61 1.00 -6.99 9.26
C ARG A 61 -0.18 -7.30 8.34
N GLU A 62 -0.07 -7.01 7.05
CA GLU A 62 -1.13 -7.28 6.06
C GLU A 62 -1.42 -8.78 6.00
N GLU A 63 -0.38 -9.62 5.93
CA GLU A 63 -0.53 -11.08 5.89
C GLU A 63 -1.19 -11.64 7.16
N ILE A 64 -0.78 -11.16 8.35
CA ILE A 64 -1.38 -11.60 9.63
C ILE A 64 -2.84 -11.16 9.75
N GLU A 65 -3.15 -9.93 9.35
CA GLU A 65 -4.51 -9.39 9.37
C GLU A 65 -5.41 -10.17 8.43
N GLN A 66 -4.95 -10.39 7.19
CA GLN A 66 -5.70 -11.14 6.18
C GLN A 66 -5.96 -12.59 6.61
N ARG A 67 -4.96 -13.27 7.19
CA ARG A 67 -5.03 -14.70 7.52
C ARG A 67 -5.74 -14.98 8.84
N TYR A 68 -5.49 -14.16 9.86
CA TYR A 68 -5.89 -14.44 11.24
C TYR A 68 -6.73 -13.33 11.88
N GLY A 69 -7.04 -12.29 11.11
CA GLY A 69 -7.90 -11.20 11.52
C GLY A 69 -7.41 -10.49 12.79
N PRO A 70 -8.36 -10.05 13.65
CA PRO A 70 -8.02 -9.30 14.85
C PRO A 70 -7.16 -10.07 15.85
N ILE A 71 -7.29 -11.41 15.94
CA ILE A 71 -6.47 -12.22 16.87
C ILE A 71 -5.01 -12.20 16.42
N GLY A 72 -4.75 -12.35 15.12
CA GLY A 72 -3.41 -12.26 14.57
C GLY A 72 -2.75 -10.91 14.86
N LEU A 73 -3.49 -9.81 14.69
CA LEU A 73 -3.00 -8.47 14.99
C LEU A 73 -2.66 -8.28 16.48
N GLU A 74 -3.42 -8.89 17.39
CA GLU A 74 -3.09 -8.89 18.83
C GLU A 74 -1.82 -9.69 19.14
N VAL A 75 -1.64 -10.84 18.50
CA VAL A 75 -0.41 -11.65 18.60
C VAL A 75 0.79 -10.87 18.07
N LEU A 76 0.64 -10.21 16.92
CA LEU A 76 1.67 -9.36 16.34
C LEU A 76 2.02 -8.20 17.28
N ALA A 77 1.01 -7.48 17.80
CA ALA A 77 1.23 -6.38 18.74
C ALA A 77 1.95 -6.82 20.03
N ALA A 78 1.69 -8.05 20.50
CA ALA A 78 2.43 -8.65 21.60
C ALA A 78 3.90 -8.90 21.24
N ALA A 79 4.17 -9.34 20.00
CA ALA A 79 5.51 -9.59 19.50
C ALA A 79 6.35 -8.34 19.26
N GLU A 80 5.69 -7.23 18.96
CA GLU A 80 6.29 -5.90 18.82
C GLU A 80 6.85 -5.37 20.15
N ASN A 81 6.32 -5.84 21.29
CA ASN A 81 6.65 -5.33 22.62
C ASN A 81 7.08 -6.47 23.58
N PRO A 82 8.19 -7.19 23.30
CA PRO A 82 8.57 -8.38 24.05
C PRO A 82 8.99 -8.11 25.51
N SER A 83 9.25 -6.84 25.87
CA SER A 83 9.63 -6.40 27.21
C SER A 83 8.45 -6.26 28.18
N GLN A 84 7.22 -6.49 27.73
CA GLN A 84 6.02 -6.45 28.57
C GLN A 84 5.26 -7.77 28.47
N HIS A 85 4.80 -8.30 29.60
CA HIS A 85 3.74 -9.32 29.58
C HIS A 85 2.54 -8.72 28.86
N TYR A 86 2.27 -9.16 27.63
CA TYR A 86 1.18 -8.63 26.85
C TYR A 86 -0.10 -9.35 27.26
N PHE A 87 -1.03 -8.65 27.90
CA PHE A 87 -2.36 -9.17 28.21
C PHE A 87 -3.34 -8.73 27.12
N SER A 88 -3.80 -9.70 26.31
CA SER A 88 -4.91 -9.43 25.39
C SER A 88 -6.23 -9.32 26.18
N GLN A 89 -7.12 -8.43 25.74
CA GLN A 89 -8.50 -8.37 26.23
C GLN A 89 -9.27 -9.68 26.03
N LYS A 90 -8.78 -10.58 25.16
CA LYS A 90 -9.35 -11.90 24.85
C LYS A 90 -8.81 -13.04 25.71
N GLY A 91 -8.05 -12.73 26.77
CA GLY A 91 -7.72 -13.70 27.81
C GLY A 91 -6.48 -14.54 27.55
N PHE A 92 -5.50 -14.05 26.79
CA PHE A 92 -4.19 -14.70 26.68
C PHE A 92 -3.03 -13.75 27.01
N VAL A 93 -1.93 -14.33 27.48
CA VAL A 93 -0.68 -13.66 27.88
C VAL A 93 0.47 -14.28 27.12
N ILE A 94 1.20 -13.48 26.34
CA ILE A 94 2.42 -13.93 25.66
C ILE A 94 3.64 -13.44 26.44
N THR A 95 4.57 -14.36 26.70
CA THR A 95 5.84 -14.11 27.37
C THR A 95 6.99 -14.58 26.48
N TYR A 96 7.91 -13.68 26.17
CA TYR A 96 9.11 -13.98 25.40
C TYR A 96 10.24 -14.41 26.35
N ARG A 97 10.78 -15.61 26.16
CA ARG A 97 12.00 -16.09 26.82
C ARG A 97 13.12 -16.21 25.79
N PRO A 98 14.40 -16.21 26.21
CA PRO A 98 15.51 -16.36 25.28
C PRO A 98 15.45 -17.66 24.47
N GLU A 99 14.89 -18.74 25.03
CA GLU A 99 14.87 -20.07 24.41
C GLU A 99 13.50 -20.47 23.85
N TYR A 100 12.41 -19.77 24.21
CA TYR A 100 11.05 -20.10 23.77
C TYR A 100 10.08 -18.94 23.97
N ILE A 101 8.94 -19.01 23.29
CA ILE A 101 7.80 -18.12 23.52
C ILE A 101 6.72 -18.92 24.25
N GLU A 102 6.18 -18.37 25.32
CA GLU A 102 5.12 -18.99 26.10
C GLU A 102 3.84 -18.18 25.94
N CYS A 103 2.72 -18.85 25.69
CA CYS A 103 1.41 -18.24 25.66
C CYS A 103 0.48 -18.94 26.65
N LEU A 104 0.11 -18.22 27.71
CA LEU A 104 -0.92 -18.66 28.65
C LEU A 104 -2.26 -18.16 28.15
N TYR A 105 -3.29 -19.01 28.11
CA TYR A 105 -4.62 -18.59 27.69
C TYR A 105 -5.69 -19.09 28.68
N GLY A 106 -6.66 -18.24 28.94
CA GLY A 106 -7.87 -18.54 29.70
C GLY A 106 -9.03 -18.83 28.75
N SER A 107 -9.94 -19.72 29.18
CA SER A 107 -11.18 -20.16 28.51
C SER A 107 -11.42 -19.56 27.11
N MET A 108 -10.83 -20.19 26.08
CA MET A 108 -11.02 -19.84 24.68
C MET A 108 -11.94 -20.83 23.98
N THR A 109 -12.59 -20.38 22.89
CA THR A 109 -13.24 -21.31 21.96
C THR A 109 -12.19 -22.09 21.18
N THR A 110 -12.51 -23.32 20.76
CA THR A 110 -11.60 -24.15 19.95
C THR A 110 -11.13 -23.42 18.68
N ALA A 111 -12.03 -22.69 18.01
CA ALA A 111 -11.69 -21.89 16.83
C ALA A 111 -10.64 -20.82 17.15
N ASN A 112 -10.81 -20.06 18.24
CA ASN A 112 -9.85 -19.02 18.61
C ASN A 112 -8.50 -19.62 19.02
N LEU A 113 -8.49 -20.78 19.67
CA LEU A 113 -7.25 -21.47 20.02
C LEU A 113 -6.50 -21.95 18.78
N VAL A 114 -7.20 -22.49 17.77
CA VAL A 114 -6.60 -22.87 16.49
C VAL A 114 -6.00 -21.66 15.77
N THR A 115 -6.75 -20.55 15.68
CA THR A 115 -6.24 -19.30 15.10
C THR A 115 -5.04 -18.75 15.87
N LEU A 116 -5.06 -18.81 17.21
CA LEU A 116 -3.94 -18.39 18.05
C LEU A 116 -2.69 -19.26 17.82
N LYS A 117 -2.86 -20.59 17.79
CA LYS A 117 -1.77 -21.53 17.46
C LYS A 117 -1.18 -21.20 16.09
N ALA A 118 -2.01 -21.07 15.05
CA ALA A 118 -1.55 -20.77 13.70
C ALA A 118 -0.82 -19.41 13.59
N ALA A 119 -1.37 -18.35 14.20
CA ALA A 119 -0.74 -17.02 14.19
C ALA A 119 0.62 -17.01 14.91
N LEU A 120 0.72 -17.68 16.06
CA LEU A 120 1.97 -17.80 16.82
C LEU A 120 3.03 -18.59 16.04
N SER A 121 2.65 -19.74 15.46
CA SER A 121 3.53 -20.54 14.61
C SER A 121 4.07 -19.73 13.45
N TRP A 122 3.19 -19.00 12.76
CA TRP A 122 3.54 -18.21 11.59
C TRP A 122 4.52 -17.08 11.92
N LEU A 123 4.27 -16.34 13.00
CA LEU A 123 5.18 -15.31 13.50
C LEU A 123 6.58 -15.86 13.79
N VAL A 124 6.65 -17.03 14.43
CA VAL A 124 7.91 -17.69 14.78
C VAL A 124 8.68 -18.13 13.53
N MET A 125 7.99 -18.63 12.50
CA MET A 125 8.62 -19.01 11.24
C MET A 125 9.20 -17.81 10.47
N HIS A 126 8.56 -16.64 10.53
CA HIS A 126 9.05 -15.41 9.86
C HIS A 126 10.19 -14.70 10.60
N ARG A 127 10.32 -14.91 11.92
CA ARG A 127 11.35 -14.25 12.74
C ARG A 127 12.72 -14.91 12.71
N ARG A 128 12.93 -15.89 11.83
CA ARG A 128 14.20 -16.59 11.72
C ARG A 128 15.20 -15.74 10.94
N THR A 129 16.48 -15.89 11.26
CA THR A 129 17.56 -15.26 10.50
C THR A 129 17.73 -15.98 9.17
N PRO A 130 17.61 -15.27 8.03
CA PRO A 130 17.87 -15.88 6.73
C PRO A 130 19.35 -16.26 6.61
N VAL A 131 19.62 -17.40 5.99
CA VAL A 131 20.99 -17.80 5.65
C VAL A 131 21.46 -16.93 4.48
N ALA A 132 22.63 -16.32 4.61
CA ALA A 132 23.19 -15.44 3.59
C ALA A 132 23.33 -16.17 2.23
N ASN A 133 22.97 -15.48 1.14
CA ASN A 133 23.00 -15.99 -0.24
C ASN A 133 22.10 -17.22 -0.46
N GLN A 134 21.06 -17.39 0.36
CA GLN A 134 20.21 -18.56 0.31
C GLN A 134 18.74 -18.17 0.53
N ILE A 135 17.86 -18.75 -0.29
CA ILE A 135 16.43 -18.79 -0.01
C ILE A 135 16.16 -20.12 0.69
N SER A 136 15.54 -20.05 1.85
CA SER A 136 15.20 -21.24 2.63
C SER A 136 13.71 -21.26 2.91
N ILE A 137 13.15 -22.46 3.15
CA ILE A 137 11.80 -22.57 3.67
C ILE A 137 11.86 -22.83 5.17
N SER A 138 11.03 -22.09 5.91
CA SER A 138 10.78 -22.31 7.33
C SER A 138 9.49 -23.08 7.53
N TRP A 139 9.56 -24.07 8.43
CA TRP A 139 8.51 -25.00 8.77
C TRP A 139 8.49 -25.19 10.29
N GLY A 140 7.39 -25.75 10.79
CA GLY A 140 7.32 -26.26 12.15
C GLY A 140 6.14 -27.20 12.33
N ALA A 141 6.15 -27.93 13.43
CA ALA A 141 5.13 -28.91 13.76
C ALA A 141 4.63 -28.67 15.19
N TRP A 142 3.35 -28.98 15.42
CA TRP A 142 2.80 -29.02 16.76
C TRP A 142 2.90 -30.43 17.33
N GLU A 143 3.47 -30.55 18.52
CA GLU A 143 3.40 -31.74 19.36
C GLU A 143 2.63 -31.35 20.63
N LYS A 144 1.35 -31.76 20.70
CA LYS A 144 0.42 -31.35 21.76
C LYS A 144 0.27 -29.82 21.84
N ASP A 145 0.86 -29.19 22.86
CA ASP A 145 0.87 -27.75 23.08
C ASP A 145 2.26 -27.12 22.91
N VAL A 146 3.20 -27.89 22.35
CA VAL A 146 4.54 -27.41 22.03
C VAL A 146 4.68 -27.27 20.51
N PHE A 147 5.00 -26.07 20.03
CA PHE A 147 5.38 -25.87 18.62
C PHE A 147 6.89 -25.98 18.51
N VAL A 148 7.37 -26.86 17.63
CA VAL A 148 8.79 -27.08 17.37
C VAL A 148 9.11 -26.58 15.97
N LEU A 149 10.07 -25.66 15.87
CA LEU A 149 10.63 -25.22 14.60
C LEU A 149 11.52 -26.33 14.02
N LEU A 150 11.30 -26.65 12.74
CA LEU A 150 12.20 -27.53 12.01
C LEU A 150 13.39 -26.72 11.44
N PRO A 151 14.55 -27.34 11.18
CA PRO A 151 15.66 -26.69 10.49
C PRO A 151 15.27 -26.01 9.18
N LEU A 152 15.93 -24.90 8.85
CA LEU A 152 15.71 -24.22 7.56
C LEU A 152 16.13 -25.15 6.42
N VAL A 153 15.22 -25.37 5.47
CA VAL A 153 15.49 -26.20 4.30
C VAL A 153 15.97 -25.29 3.17
N PRO A 154 17.20 -25.44 2.65
CA PRO A 154 17.65 -24.72 1.47
C PRO A 154 16.74 -25.05 0.30
N VAL A 155 16.42 -24.05 -0.51
CA VAL A 155 15.74 -24.30 -1.78
C VAL A 155 16.61 -23.86 -2.93
N ASP A 156 16.91 -24.84 -3.79
CA ASP A 156 17.48 -24.58 -5.09
C ASP A 156 16.34 -24.52 -6.11
N TRP A 157 15.97 -23.29 -6.49
CA TRP A 157 15.06 -23.05 -7.61
C TRP A 157 15.89 -22.57 -8.81
N PRO A 158 16.61 -23.47 -9.49
CA PRO A 158 17.59 -23.10 -10.51
C PRO A 158 16.95 -22.38 -11.71
N GLN A 159 15.63 -22.52 -11.88
CA GLN A 159 14.85 -21.91 -12.95
C GLN A 159 14.04 -20.69 -12.50
N SER A 160 14.14 -20.31 -11.22
CA SER A 160 13.52 -19.11 -10.69
C SER A 160 14.47 -17.91 -10.81
N CYS A 161 13.92 -16.71 -11.02
CA CYS A 161 14.68 -15.47 -11.00
C CYS A 161 14.92 -14.93 -9.58
N TRP A 162 14.43 -15.61 -8.56
CA TRP A 162 14.40 -15.08 -7.20
C TRP A 162 15.76 -14.86 -6.57
N TRP A 163 16.74 -15.73 -6.85
CA TRP A 163 18.11 -15.53 -6.38
C TRP A 163 18.77 -14.28 -7.00
N LYS A 164 18.23 -13.77 -8.11
CA LYS A 164 18.65 -12.48 -8.67
C LYS A 164 17.96 -11.31 -7.95
N MET A 165 16.78 -11.53 -7.37
CA MET A 165 15.94 -10.49 -6.77
C MET A 165 16.15 -10.36 -5.26
N LEU A 166 16.41 -11.49 -4.58
CA LEU A 166 16.62 -11.59 -3.15
C LEU A 166 18.02 -12.13 -2.90
N ASP A 167 18.83 -11.37 -2.15
CA ASP A 167 20.15 -11.83 -1.72
C ASP A 167 19.99 -12.95 -0.68
N SER A 168 18.94 -12.95 0.13
CA SER A 168 18.57 -14.02 1.06
C SER A 168 17.08 -13.92 1.37
N GLY A 169 16.46 -15.01 1.82
CA GLY A 169 15.04 -14.96 2.17
C GLY A 169 14.55 -16.20 2.89
N ILE A 170 13.46 -16.03 3.63
CA ILE A 170 12.72 -17.12 4.24
C ILE A 170 11.33 -17.14 3.65
N VAL A 171 10.97 -18.29 3.09
CA VAL A 171 9.61 -18.58 2.66
C VAL A 171 8.98 -19.41 3.75
N THR A 172 7.83 -18.99 4.26
CA THR A 172 7.10 -19.78 5.25
C THR A 172 6.07 -20.65 4.56
N SER A 173 5.93 -21.89 5.03
CA SER A 173 4.90 -22.80 4.57
C SER A 173 4.17 -23.36 5.78
N LEU A 174 2.86 -23.16 5.84
CA LEU A 174 2.02 -23.81 6.84
C LEU A 174 1.59 -25.15 6.24
N ILE A 175 2.19 -26.22 6.73
CA ILE A 175 1.69 -27.56 6.44
C ILE A 175 1.01 -28.04 7.69
N GLU A 176 -0.31 -28.20 7.61
CA GLU A 176 -1.06 -28.97 8.59
C GLU A 176 -0.61 -30.42 8.43
N LEU A 177 0.32 -30.84 9.28
CA LEU A 177 0.71 -32.24 9.40
C LEU A 177 -0.41 -32.97 10.14
N ASP A 178 -1.52 -33.23 9.45
CA ASP A 178 -2.71 -33.92 9.98
C ASP A 178 -2.46 -35.41 10.32
N TYR A 179 -1.19 -35.86 10.35
CA TYR A 179 -0.85 -37.26 10.14
C TYR A 179 -0.27 -38.01 11.35
N TYR A 180 -0.14 -37.41 12.53
CA TYR A 180 0.54 -38.05 13.66
C TYR A 180 -0.31 -38.28 14.93
N ASP A 181 -1.63 -38.09 14.87
CA ASP A 181 -2.50 -38.34 16.04
C ASP A 181 -2.97 -39.80 16.16
N ASP A 182 -2.52 -40.70 15.26
CA ASP A 182 -2.90 -42.13 15.25
C ASP A 182 -1.78 -43.05 15.75
N CYS A 183 -0.92 -42.55 16.65
CA CYS A 183 -0.03 -43.41 17.43
C CYS A 183 -0.88 -44.19 18.45
N SER A 184 -1.48 -45.29 17.97
CA SER A 184 -1.91 -46.40 18.79
C SER A 184 -0.86 -46.70 19.85
N ASN A 185 -1.30 -46.98 21.08
CA ASN A 185 -0.53 -47.15 22.33
C ASN A 185 0.52 -48.29 22.33
N ASP A 186 1.23 -48.52 21.25
CA ASP A 186 2.35 -49.44 21.21
C ASP A 186 3.59 -48.66 21.64
N ASP A 187 4.09 -48.97 22.85
CA ASP A 187 5.23 -48.36 23.55
C ASP A 187 6.59 -48.49 22.82
N ASP A 188 6.59 -48.79 21.53
CA ASP A 188 7.80 -48.84 20.70
C ASP A 188 8.07 -47.43 20.17
N HIS A 189 8.88 -46.68 20.92
CA HIS A 189 9.50 -45.42 20.50
C HIS A 189 10.44 -45.64 19.31
N ASP A 190 9.88 -45.90 18.14
CA ASP A 190 10.63 -45.76 16.89
C ASP A 190 10.85 -44.26 16.65
N ASP A 191 12.12 -43.85 16.69
CA ASP A 191 12.56 -42.49 16.36
C ASP A 191 11.91 -42.08 15.03
N VAL A 192 11.06 -41.06 15.06
CA VAL A 192 10.43 -40.50 13.86
C VAL A 192 11.53 -40.16 12.86
N ASP A 193 11.54 -40.83 11.71
CA ASP A 193 12.55 -40.60 10.68
C ASP A 193 12.32 -39.23 10.04
N ILE A 194 13.03 -38.23 10.57
CA ILE A 194 12.99 -36.85 10.09
C ILE A 194 13.34 -36.77 8.59
N SER A 195 14.09 -37.74 8.04
CA SER A 195 14.44 -37.77 6.62
C SER A 195 13.22 -37.99 5.71
N GLU A 196 12.27 -38.83 6.12
CA GLU A 196 11.03 -39.07 5.38
C GLU A 196 10.15 -37.79 5.34
N ILE A 197 10.11 -37.07 6.46
CA ILE A 197 9.47 -35.75 6.53
C ILE A 197 10.14 -34.81 5.52
N TYR A 198 11.46 -34.68 5.50
CA TYR A 198 12.14 -33.78 4.56
C TYR A 198 11.87 -34.10 3.09
N ASP A 199 11.86 -35.38 2.72
CA ASP A 199 11.58 -35.79 1.35
C ASP A 199 10.13 -35.48 0.96
N HIS A 200 9.19 -35.67 1.88
CA HIS A 200 7.80 -35.24 1.70
C HIS A 200 7.68 -33.72 1.55
N LEU A 201 8.33 -32.94 2.43
CA LEU A 201 8.32 -31.49 2.37
C LEU A 201 8.94 -30.98 1.07
N ARG A 202 10.05 -31.57 0.61
CA ARG A 202 10.67 -31.24 -0.68
C ARG A 202 9.76 -31.52 -1.87
N ALA A 203 8.99 -32.60 -1.83
CA ALA A 203 8.03 -32.94 -2.87
C ALA A 203 6.90 -31.90 -3.00
N LEU A 204 6.58 -31.20 -1.90
CA LEU A 204 5.56 -30.14 -1.87
C LEU A 204 6.08 -28.78 -2.36
N ILE A 205 7.40 -28.61 -2.48
CA ILE A 205 7.99 -27.39 -3.00
C ILE A 205 7.79 -27.34 -4.52
N PRO A 206 7.12 -26.31 -5.06
CA PRO A 206 7.00 -26.16 -6.50
C PRO A 206 8.39 -26.01 -7.13
N GLN A 207 8.60 -26.67 -8.27
CA GLN A 207 9.84 -26.55 -9.05
C GLN A 207 10.02 -25.15 -9.66
N ARG A 208 8.92 -24.42 -9.83
CA ARG A 208 8.86 -23.07 -10.42
C ARG A 208 7.83 -22.20 -9.70
N PRO A 209 8.06 -21.79 -8.43
CA PRO A 209 7.13 -20.91 -7.76
C PRO A 209 7.02 -19.58 -8.50
N LEU A 210 5.79 -19.18 -8.79
CA LEU A 210 5.53 -17.80 -9.19
C LEU A 210 5.40 -16.93 -7.94
N LEU A 211 6.04 -15.77 -7.96
CA LEU A 211 5.84 -14.76 -6.93
C LEU A 211 4.59 -13.94 -7.27
N LYS A 212 3.56 -14.03 -6.43
CA LYS A 212 2.34 -13.23 -6.52
C LYS A 212 2.43 -12.08 -5.53
N THR A 213 2.26 -10.86 -6.00
CA THR A 213 2.34 -9.67 -5.15
C THR A 213 1.69 -8.47 -5.82
N THR A 214 1.56 -7.37 -5.07
CA THR A 214 1.05 -6.10 -5.58
C THR A 214 2.10 -5.37 -6.43
N PRO A 215 1.71 -4.45 -7.34
CA PRO A 215 2.66 -3.70 -8.15
C PRO A 215 3.71 -2.92 -7.34
N ASP A 216 3.35 -2.42 -6.15
CA ASP A 216 4.24 -1.64 -5.29
C ASP A 216 5.35 -2.51 -4.71
N VAL A 217 4.98 -3.66 -4.13
CA VAL A 217 5.92 -4.63 -3.57
C VAL A 217 6.78 -5.22 -4.68
N MET A 218 6.19 -5.53 -5.84
CA MET A 218 6.93 -5.99 -7.02
C MET A 218 8.00 -4.98 -7.44
N SER A 219 7.64 -3.69 -7.51
CA SER A 219 8.56 -2.63 -7.95
C SER A 219 9.70 -2.43 -6.96
N LEU A 220 9.38 -2.46 -5.66
CA LEU A 220 10.36 -2.40 -4.58
C LEU A 220 11.35 -3.57 -4.64
N LEU A 221 10.84 -4.80 -4.74
CA LEU A 221 11.64 -6.02 -4.80
C LEU A 221 12.54 -6.07 -6.03
N ALA A 222 11.98 -5.74 -7.19
CA ALA A 222 12.72 -5.75 -8.43
C ALA A 222 13.67 -4.55 -8.55
N GLY A 223 13.55 -3.53 -7.70
CA GLY A 223 14.32 -2.29 -7.80
C GLY A 223 14.00 -1.50 -9.07
N VAL A 224 12.80 -1.67 -9.63
CA VAL A 224 12.34 -0.95 -10.83
C VAL A 224 11.52 0.26 -10.41
N THR A 225 11.78 1.41 -11.03
CA THR A 225 11.24 2.69 -10.57
C THR A 225 10.53 3.49 -11.65
N ARG A 226 10.68 3.09 -12.91
CA ARG A 226 10.12 3.83 -14.03
C ARG A 226 9.61 2.92 -15.14
N PRO A 227 8.48 3.26 -15.78
CA PRO A 227 8.09 2.63 -17.02
C PRO A 227 8.99 3.09 -18.18
N VAL A 228 9.28 2.18 -19.11
CA VAL A 228 10.03 2.45 -20.33
C VAL A 228 9.27 1.86 -21.51
N GLN A 229 9.04 2.67 -22.53
CA GLN A 229 8.38 2.21 -23.74
C GLN A 229 9.36 1.45 -24.63
N VAL A 230 8.96 0.25 -25.07
CA VAL A 230 9.73 -0.62 -25.96
C VAL A 230 8.83 -1.10 -27.08
N GLY A 231 9.17 -0.73 -28.31
CA GLY A 231 8.31 -1.02 -29.46
C GLY A 231 6.92 -0.43 -29.26
N GLN A 232 5.93 -1.30 -29.12
CA GLN A 232 4.53 -0.92 -28.93
C GLN A 232 4.03 -1.08 -27.48
N GLY A 233 4.81 -1.68 -26.57
CA GLY A 233 4.43 -1.90 -25.17
C GLY A 233 5.27 -1.13 -24.15
N TYR A 234 5.04 -1.40 -22.86
CA TYR A 234 5.82 -0.87 -21.73
C TYR A 234 6.45 -1.98 -20.90
N ILE A 235 7.64 -1.70 -20.37
CA ILE A 235 8.31 -2.48 -19.33
C ILE A 235 8.59 -1.59 -18.12
N LEU A 236 8.92 -2.15 -16.97
CA LEU A 236 9.45 -1.37 -15.84
C LEU A 236 10.97 -1.54 -15.78
N CYS A 237 11.70 -0.45 -15.59
CA CYS A 237 13.15 -0.46 -15.46
C CYS A 237 13.60 0.23 -14.17
N GLY A 238 14.67 -0.30 -13.61
CA GLY A 238 15.55 0.35 -12.64
C GLY A 238 16.93 0.55 -13.24
N PRO A 239 17.90 1.05 -12.45
CA PRO A 239 19.27 1.24 -12.93
C PRO A 239 19.96 -0.07 -13.35
N TYR A 240 19.63 -1.19 -12.70
CA TYR A 240 20.30 -2.49 -12.90
C TYR A 240 19.33 -3.65 -13.11
N SER A 241 18.04 -3.36 -13.27
CA SER A 241 17.01 -4.39 -13.36
C SER A 241 15.84 -3.97 -14.26
N ALA A 242 15.10 -4.94 -14.76
CA ALA A 242 13.89 -4.72 -15.53
C ALA A 242 12.85 -5.79 -15.24
N MET A 243 11.57 -5.38 -15.32
CA MET A 243 10.41 -6.26 -15.29
C MET A 243 9.71 -6.16 -16.65
N ILE A 244 9.67 -7.28 -17.37
CA ILE A 244 9.09 -7.40 -18.70
C ILE A 244 7.78 -8.18 -18.56
N PRO A 245 6.64 -7.63 -18.99
CA PRO A 245 5.39 -8.37 -18.96
C PRO A 245 5.41 -9.45 -20.04
N ILE A 246 5.11 -10.69 -19.68
CA ILE A 246 5.18 -11.86 -20.57
C ILE A 246 3.81 -12.23 -21.12
N THR A 247 2.82 -12.36 -20.24
CA THR A 247 1.45 -12.79 -20.61
C THR A 247 0.45 -12.29 -19.56
N ARG A 248 -0.74 -11.86 -20.00
CA ARG A 248 -1.89 -11.65 -19.11
C ARG A 248 -2.58 -12.99 -18.81
N GLN A 249 -2.79 -13.28 -17.53
CA GLN A 249 -3.45 -14.50 -17.06
C GLN A 249 -4.98 -14.34 -17.11
N ASP A 250 -5.71 -15.47 -17.00
CA ASP A 250 -7.17 -15.51 -17.03
C ASP A 250 -7.83 -14.75 -15.87
N ASP A 251 -7.16 -14.67 -14.72
CA ASP A 251 -7.59 -13.90 -13.54
C ASP A 251 -7.35 -12.39 -13.68
N GLY A 252 -6.85 -11.94 -14.83
CA GLY A 252 -6.54 -10.55 -15.13
C GLY A 252 -5.17 -10.09 -14.65
N SER A 253 -4.44 -10.90 -13.87
CA SER A 253 -3.06 -10.61 -13.47
C SER A 253 -2.09 -10.67 -14.65
N ILE A 254 -0.89 -10.11 -14.49
CA ILE A 254 0.17 -10.12 -15.50
C ILE A 254 1.32 -10.95 -14.97
N LEU A 255 1.76 -11.93 -15.76
CA LEU A 255 3.01 -12.65 -15.52
C LEU A 255 4.17 -11.77 -15.96
N TRP A 256 5.11 -11.51 -15.04
CA TRP A 256 6.29 -10.70 -15.30
C TRP A 256 7.55 -11.57 -15.30
N HIS A 257 8.50 -11.20 -16.17
CA HIS A 257 9.86 -11.73 -16.17
C HIS A 257 10.81 -10.67 -15.60
N TYR A 258 11.69 -11.12 -14.70
CA TYR A 258 12.69 -10.28 -14.06
C TYR A 258 14.07 -10.50 -14.69
N GLU A 259 14.68 -9.41 -15.15
CA GLU A 259 16.09 -9.38 -15.54
C GLU A 259 16.89 -8.47 -14.61
N ARG A 260 18.10 -8.89 -14.26
CA ARG A 260 19.05 -8.10 -13.48
C ARG A 260 20.43 -8.19 -14.13
N LYS A 261 21.12 -7.06 -14.16
CA LYS A 261 22.54 -6.95 -14.51
C LYS A 261 23.36 -6.79 -13.24
N GLU A 262 24.61 -7.25 -13.26
CA GLU A 262 25.51 -7.08 -12.13
C GLU A 262 25.70 -5.59 -11.80
N ALA A 263 25.58 -5.24 -10.52
CA ALA A 263 25.56 -3.85 -10.03
C ALA A 263 26.87 -3.09 -10.28
N GLN A 264 27.95 -3.77 -10.65
CA GLN A 264 29.26 -3.17 -10.95
C GLN A 264 29.42 -2.77 -12.43
N GLY A 265 28.41 -3.03 -13.27
CA GLY A 265 28.39 -2.68 -14.70
C GLY A 265 27.74 -1.35 -15.03
N PRO A 266 27.77 -0.91 -16.30
CA PRO A 266 27.00 0.25 -16.75
C PRO A 266 25.50 0.00 -16.62
N GLU A 267 24.73 1.08 -16.43
CA GLU A 267 23.26 1.06 -16.31
C GLU A 267 22.63 0.15 -17.38
N LEU A 268 21.62 -0.60 -16.97
CA LEU A 268 20.90 -1.53 -17.85
C LEU A 268 20.25 -0.75 -19.00
N ARG A 269 20.65 -1.06 -20.23
CA ARG A 269 20.02 -0.51 -21.43
C ARG A 269 18.93 -1.45 -21.91
N VAL A 270 17.85 -0.88 -22.44
CA VAL A 270 16.74 -1.66 -23.01
C VAL A 270 17.24 -2.62 -24.10
N ASP A 271 18.18 -2.17 -24.94
CA ASP A 271 18.76 -2.97 -26.01
C ASP A 271 19.53 -4.21 -25.50
N ASP A 272 19.92 -4.22 -24.22
CA ASP A 272 20.64 -5.32 -23.58
C ASP A 272 19.69 -6.42 -23.05
N LEU A 273 18.37 -6.18 -23.00
CA LEU A 273 17.40 -7.10 -22.40
C LEU A 273 17.11 -8.28 -23.33
N GLU A 274 17.39 -9.50 -22.86
CA GLU A 274 17.25 -10.71 -23.67
C GLU A 274 15.78 -11.07 -23.91
N SER A 275 14.90 -10.86 -22.93
CA SER A 275 13.47 -11.18 -23.05
C SER A 275 12.74 -10.31 -24.06
N LEU A 276 13.29 -9.14 -24.39
CA LEU A 276 12.75 -8.30 -25.45
C LEU A 276 13.08 -8.81 -26.85
N LYS A 277 14.02 -9.76 -26.98
CA LYS A 277 14.36 -10.42 -28.25
C LYS A 277 13.39 -11.56 -28.61
N SER A 278 12.58 -12.01 -27.65
CA SER A 278 11.47 -12.94 -27.83
C SER A 278 10.11 -12.21 -27.84
N GLU A 279 9.03 -12.93 -28.13
CA GLU A 279 7.68 -12.41 -27.93
C GLU A 279 7.42 -12.14 -26.45
N TRP A 280 6.82 -10.99 -26.15
CA TRP A 280 6.44 -10.57 -24.80
C TRP A 280 5.12 -9.80 -24.86
N TYR A 281 4.42 -9.69 -23.73
CA TYR A 281 3.11 -9.06 -23.67
C TYR A 281 3.21 -7.54 -23.77
N GLN A 282 3.08 -7.05 -25.01
CA GLN A 282 3.07 -5.62 -25.30
C GLN A 282 1.70 -5.04 -24.93
N THR A 283 1.56 -4.63 -23.68
CA THR A 283 0.41 -3.83 -23.26
C THR A 283 0.60 -2.38 -23.66
N PHE A 284 -0.36 -1.86 -24.43
CA PHE A 284 -0.48 -0.45 -24.82
C PHE A 284 -1.09 0.39 -23.72
N ASP A 285 -1.39 -0.24 -22.58
CA ASP A 285 -2.33 0.32 -21.65
C ASP A 285 -1.68 1.42 -20.81
N LEU A 286 -1.60 2.61 -21.42
CA LEU A 286 -1.42 3.88 -20.71
C LEU A 286 -2.41 3.99 -19.55
N ASP A 287 -3.53 3.25 -19.55
CA ASP A 287 -4.46 3.23 -18.44
C ASP A 287 -3.80 2.65 -17.18
N PHE A 288 -2.85 1.70 -17.26
CA PHE A 288 -2.15 1.18 -16.08
C PHE A 288 -1.11 2.17 -15.50
N LEU A 289 -0.44 2.95 -16.36
CA LEU A 289 0.57 3.94 -15.94
C LEU A 289 -0.05 5.27 -15.50
N ILE A 290 -1.22 5.62 -16.06
CA ILE A 290 -1.90 6.90 -15.82
C ILE A 290 -3.06 6.76 -14.83
N ASN A 291 -3.58 5.55 -14.55
CA ASN A 291 -4.58 5.30 -13.50
C ASN A 291 -3.94 4.98 -12.14
N ALA A 292 -2.77 5.52 -11.77
CA ALA A 292 -2.19 5.18 -10.46
C ALA A 292 -1.60 6.37 -9.69
N SER A 293 -1.48 7.55 -10.30
CA SER A 293 -0.81 8.70 -9.69
C SER A 293 -1.70 9.94 -9.64
N ALA A 294 -1.95 10.38 -8.41
CA ALA A 294 -2.58 11.65 -8.12
C ALA A 294 -1.52 12.72 -7.88
N HIS A 295 -1.84 13.95 -8.26
CA HIS A 295 -0.98 15.10 -7.98
C HIS A 295 -1.82 16.27 -7.45
N ILE A 296 -1.21 17.05 -6.55
CA ILE A 296 -1.79 18.32 -6.10
C ILE A 296 -1.11 19.46 -6.84
N GLY A 297 -1.85 20.17 -7.69
CA GLY A 297 -1.40 21.44 -8.26
C GLY A 297 -1.79 22.59 -7.35
N TRP A 298 -0.84 23.32 -6.79
CA TRP A 298 -1.06 24.52 -5.97
C TRP A 298 -0.67 25.79 -6.72
N SER A 299 -1.64 26.69 -6.91
CA SER A 299 -1.37 28.02 -7.46
C SER A 299 -0.98 28.99 -6.35
N ARG A 300 0.27 29.44 -6.38
CA ARG A 300 0.86 30.31 -5.35
C ARG A 300 0.17 31.67 -5.25
N GLU A 301 -0.11 32.32 -6.38
CA GLU A 301 -0.74 33.65 -6.41
C GLU A 301 -2.24 33.58 -6.12
N ALA A 302 -2.93 32.63 -6.75
CA ALA A 302 -4.36 32.46 -6.57
C ALA A 302 -4.73 31.82 -5.21
N LYS A 303 -3.76 31.22 -4.50
CA LYS A 303 -3.94 30.55 -3.20
C LYS A 303 -5.08 29.53 -3.23
N ARG A 304 -5.02 28.62 -4.19
CA ARG A 304 -5.98 27.55 -4.44
C ARG A 304 -5.29 26.35 -5.07
N ALA A 305 -5.84 25.16 -4.90
CA ALA A 305 -5.28 23.91 -5.43
C ALA A 305 -6.32 23.04 -6.14
N TRP A 306 -5.80 22.09 -6.89
CA TRP A 306 -6.55 21.02 -7.53
C TRP A 306 -5.87 19.69 -7.29
N LEU A 307 -6.68 18.67 -6.99
CA LEU A 307 -6.27 17.27 -6.94
C LEU A 307 -6.66 16.66 -8.29
N VAL A 308 -5.66 16.29 -9.09
CA VAL A 308 -5.85 15.92 -10.50
C VAL A 308 -5.20 14.59 -10.85
N PRO A 309 -5.79 13.84 -11.80
CA PRO A 309 -5.12 12.70 -12.43
C PRO A 309 -3.86 13.17 -13.16
N GLU A 310 -2.85 12.30 -13.21
CA GLU A 310 -1.59 12.58 -13.93
C GLU A 310 -1.83 12.96 -15.40
N ALA A 311 -2.75 12.31 -16.12
CA ALA A 311 -3.05 12.67 -17.52
C ALA A 311 -3.45 14.13 -17.71
N CYS A 312 -4.29 14.66 -16.80
CA CYS A 312 -4.72 16.06 -16.87
C CYS A 312 -3.53 17.00 -16.63
N LEU A 313 -2.66 16.63 -15.70
CA LEU A 313 -1.45 17.38 -15.40
C LEU A 313 -0.44 17.33 -16.55
N LEU A 314 -0.23 16.18 -17.19
CA LEU A 314 0.63 16.03 -18.35
C LEU A 314 0.14 16.88 -19.52
N LEU A 315 -1.16 16.85 -19.82
CA LEU A 315 -1.77 17.73 -20.83
C LEU A 315 -1.53 19.21 -20.49
N TYR A 316 -1.71 19.58 -19.22
CA TYR A 316 -1.44 20.94 -18.76
C TYR A 316 0.03 21.33 -18.92
N MET A 317 0.98 20.45 -18.57
CA MET A 317 2.43 20.68 -18.72
C MET A 317 2.84 20.81 -20.19
N VAL A 318 2.30 20.00 -21.09
CA VAL A 318 2.52 20.13 -22.54
C VAL A 318 1.98 21.48 -23.05
N SER A 319 0.80 21.88 -22.59
CA SER A 319 0.22 23.18 -22.96
C SER A 319 1.08 24.35 -22.46
N LEU A 320 1.61 24.26 -21.23
CA LEU A 320 2.56 25.25 -20.69
C LEU A 320 3.84 25.30 -21.52
N TYR A 321 4.41 24.14 -21.84
CA TYR A 321 5.62 24.05 -22.66
C TYR A 321 5.41 24.67 -24.03
N SER A 322 4.31 24.35 -24.70
CA SER A 322 3.95 24.99 -25.98
C SER A 322 3.85 26.50 -25.83
N ARG A 323 3.12 27.00 -24.82
CA ARG A 323 3.00 28.44 -24.63
C ARG A 323 4.35 29.13 -24.42
N GLU A 324 5.25 28.51 -23.66
CA GLU A 324 6.57 29.06 -23.35
C GLU A 324 7.52 29.04 -24.56
N PHE A 325 7.56 27.93 -25.32
CA PHE A 325 8.59 27.70 -26.34
C PHE A 325 8.13 27.89 -27.78
N ASP A 326 6.82 27.78 -28.08
CA ASP A 326 6.28 27.97 -29.45
C ASP A 326 5.16 29.02 -29.54
N GLY A 327 4.87 29.71 -28.44
CA GLY A 327 3.81 30.71 -28.36
C GLY A 327 2.40 30.11 -28.39
N GLY A 328 2.25 28.82 -28.11
CA GLY A 328 0.96 28.13 -28.06
C GLY A 328 0.42 27.71 -29.42
N LYS A 329 1.26 27.65 -30.46
CA LYS A 329 0.79 27.43 -31.85
C LYS A 329 0.51 25.98 -32.18
N ASN A 330 1.33 25.06 -31.65
CA ASN A 330 1.30 23.66 -32.06
C ASN A 330 0.97 22.69 -30.92
N GLY A 331 0.86 23.18 -29.68
CA GLY A 331 0.52 22.36 -28.53
C GLY A 331 -0.98 22.10 -28.39
N PRO A 332 -1.37 20.95 -27.82
CA PRO A 332 -2.75 20.69 -27.45
C PRO A 332 -3.23 21.74 -26.45
N VAL A 333 -4.44 22.23 -26.66
CA VAL A 333 -5.09 23.17 -25.74
C VAL A 333 -5.63 22.39 -24.55
N ALA A 334 -5.07 22.63 -23.37
CA ALA A 334 -5.60 22.10 -22.12
C ALA A 334 -6.88 22.87 -21.76
N ALA A 335 -8.04 22.42 -22.25
CA ALA A 335 -9.30 22.86 -21.69
C ALA A 335 -9.46 22.28 -20.27
N PRO A 336 -9.92 23.07 -19.28
CA PRO A 336 -10.24 22.55 -17.96
C PRO A 336 -11.24 21.40 -18.10
N SER A 337 -10.81 20.19 -17.77
CA SER A 337 -11.60 18.98 -17.97
C SER A 337 -11.61 18.19 -16.67
N PRO A 338 -12.79 17.83 -16.14
CA PRO A 338 -12.88 16.97 -14.99
C PRO A 338 -12.57 15.49 -15.32
N ASN A 339 -12.51 15.13 -16.61
CA ASN A 339 -12.35 13.75 -17.07
C ASN A 339 -10.90 13.49 -17.57
N SER A 340 -10.23 12.51 -16.95
CA SER A 340 -8.91 12.00 -17.34
C SER A 340 -8.93 11.39 -18.75
N GLU A 341 -10.01 10.72 -19.16
CA GLU A 341 -10.14 10.11 -20.48
C GLU A 341 -10.06 11.16 -21.60
N ASN A 342 -10.67 12.33 -21.37
CA ASN A 342 -10.60 13.41 -22.34
C ASN A 342 -9.16 13.93 -22.47
N ALA A 343 -8.44 14.09 -21.35
CA ALA A 343 -7.04 14.49 -21.40
C ALA A 343 -6.17 13.46 -22.12
N ARG A 344 -6.38 12.16 -21.85
CA ARG A 344 -5.72 11.06 -22.56
C ARG A 344 -6.00 11.08 -24.05
N ARG A 345 -7.27 11.21 -24.43
CA ARG A 345 -7.67 11.27 -25.83
C ARG A 345 -6.96 12.42 -26.55
N ILE A 346 -6.94 13.62 -25.96
CA ILE A 346 -6.25 14.78 -26.53
C ILE A 346 -4.75 14.51 -26.68
N LEU A 347 -4.09 13.96 -25.65
CA LEU A 347 -2.66 13.63 -25.72
C LEU A 347 -2.36 12.58 -26.80
N THR A 348 -3.21 11.56 -26.93
CA THR A 348 -3.06 10.49 -27.93
C THR A 348 -3.31 10.98 -29.35
N GLU A 349 -4.35 11.78 -29.56
CA GLU A 349 -4.69 12.37 -30.86
C GLU A 349 -3.60 13.32 -31.35
N ASN A 350 -2.89 13.98 -30.43
CA ASN A 350 -1.83 14.95 -30.76
C ASN A 350 -0.42 14.38 -30.58
N LYS A 351 -0.26 13.08 -30.35
CA LYS A 351 1.03 12.46 -29.91
C LYS A 351 2.21 12.75 -30.85
N ASP A 352 1.95 12.86 -32.16
CA ASP A 352 2.96 13.05 -33.19
C ASP A 352 3.18 14.54 -33.55
N ASN A 353 2.38 15.46 -32.99
CA ASN A 353 2.54 16.90 -33.21
C ASN A 353 3.85 17.38 -32.61
N LEU A 354 4.52 18.31 -33.32
CA LEU A 354 5.77 18.91 -32.88
C LEU A 354 5.51 20.22 -32.13
N VAL A 355 6.01 20.30 -30.90
CA VAL A 355 6.03 21.49 -30.05
C VAL A 355 7.49 21.88 -29.82
N SER A 356 7.91 23.02 -30.38
CA SER A 356 9.31 23.46 -30.36
C SER A 356 10.32 22.37 -30.83
N GLY A 357 9.93 21.57 -31.83
CA GLY A 357 10.77 20.51 -32.39
C GLY A 357 10.78 19.18 -31.64
N VAL A 358 10.01 19.05 -30.55
CA VAL A 358 9.82 17.80 -29.79
C VAL A 358 8.40 17.30 -29.99
N THR A 359 8.20 15.99 -30.16
CA THR A 359 6.84 15.44 -30.28
C THR A 359 6.09 15.55 -28.96
N VAL A 360 4.77 15.72 -29.00
CA VAL A 360 3.92 15.68 -27.78
C VAL A 360 4.16 14.38 -27.01
N LYS A 361 4.28 13.24 -27.70
CA LYS A 361 4.66 11.96 -27.10
C LYS A 361 5.98 12.06 -26.33
N GLY A 362 7.00 12.66 -26.94
CA GLY A 362 8.30 12.86 -26.30
C GLY A 362 8.21 13.72 -25.05
N LEU A 363 7.44 14.82 -25.10
CA LEU A 363 7.19 15.68 -23.94
C LEU A 363 6.42 14.96 -22.83
N VAL A 364 5.37 14.21 -23.18
CA VAL A 364 4.57 13.42 -22.23
C VAL A 364 5.44 12.39 -21.54
N THR A 365 6.24 11.61 -22.28
CA THR A 365 7.16 10.62 -21.71
C THR A 365 8.17 11.29 -20.79
N TYR A 366 8.71 12.43 -21.19
CA TYR A 366 9.66 13.20 -20.39
C TYR A 366 9.02 13.70 -19.08
N PHE A 367 7.87 14.38 -19.15
CA PHE A 367 7.19 14.89 -17.96
C PHE A 367 6.73 13.77 -17.04
N ALA A 368 6.21 12.66 -17.56
CA ALA A 368 5.82 11.51 -16.75
C ALA A 368 7.01 10.94 -15.97
N ALA A 369 8.19 10.82 -16.61
CA ALA A 369 9.41 10.38 -15.96
C ALA A 369 9.91 11.37 -14.88
N SER A 370 9.64 12.68 -15.02
CA SER A 370 9.91 13.66 -13.97
C SER A 370 8.90 13.57 -12.82
N LEU A 371 7.61 13.38 -13.13
CA LEU A 371 6.55 13.22 -12.13
C LEU A 371 6.77 11.97 -11.27
N SER A 372 7.23 10.87 -11.87
CA SER A 372 7.51 9.63 -11.13
C SER A 372 8.68 9.75 -10.14
N GLN A 373 9.52 10.79 -10.24
CA GLN A 373 10.62 11.06 -9.31
C GLN A 373 10.18 11.91 -8.12
N LEU A 374 8.95 12.45 -8.13
CA LEU A 374 8.48 13.32 -7.07
C LEU A 374 8.15 12.52 -5.82
N VAL A 375 8.77 12.90 -4.70
CA VAL A 375 8.50 12.30 -3.40
C VAL A 375 7.50 13.16 -2.65
N SER A 376 6.43 12.56 -2.12
CA SER A 376 5.47 13.26 -1.28
C SER A 376 6.16 13.92 -0.08
N GLN A 377 5.80 15.18 0.19
CA GLN A 377 6.45 15.97 1.22
C GLN A 377 5.47 16.23 2.38
N PRO A 378 5.73 15.69 3.58
CA PRO A 378 4.79 15.82 4.68
C PRO A 378 4.57 17.29 5.06
N SER A 379 3.32 17.63 5.33
CA SER A 379 2.95 18.99 5.71
C SER A 379 3.18 19.22 7.20
N SER A 380 3.88 20.32 7.54
CA SER A 380 4.07 20.75 8.93
C SER A 380 3.31 22.05 9.21
N GLY A 381 2.23 21.93 9.97
CA GLY A 381 1.41 23.07 10.40
C GLY A 381 0.72 23.80 9.24
N ASN A 382 1.12 25.03 8.99
CA ASN A 382 0.61 25.88 7.91
C ASN A 382 1.59 25.96 6.72
N ARG A 383 2.43 24.95 6.50
CA ARG A 383 3.42 24.95 5.42
C ARG A 383 3.07 23.89 4.39
N ILE A 384 3.05 24.28 3.12
CA ILE A 384 3.01 23.37 1.97
C ILE A 384 4.45 23.18 1.50
N LYS A 385 4.85 21.94 1.29
CA LYS A 385 6.10 21.58 0.63
C LYS A 385 5.77 20.93 -0.71
N GLY A 386 6.50 21.28 -1.76
CA GLY A 386 6.27 20.76 -3.10
C GLY A 386 7.36 21.20 -4.07
N TYR A 387 7.22 20.82 -5.33
CA TYR A 387 8.20 21.10 -6.38
C TYR A 387 7.68 22.19 -7.30
N GLN A 388 8.55 23.04 -7.83
CA GLN A 388 8.13 24.10 -8.73
C GLN A 388 7.78 23.51 -10.10
N LEU A 389 6.54 23.72 -10.55
CA LEU A 389 6.05 23.12 -11.80
C LEU A 389 6.89 23.54 -13.00
N MET A 390 7.27 24.82 -13.05
CA MET A 390 8.04 25.36 -14.17
C MET A 390 9.43 24.74 -14.24
N ASP A 391 10.06 24.39 -13.13
CA ASP A 391 11.39 23.74 -13.15
C ASP A 391 11.32 22.44 -13.96
N ILE A 392 10.25 21.65 -13.80
CA ILE A 392 10.01 20.43 -14.58
C ILE A 392 9.74 20.74 -16.05
N VAL A 393 8.92 21.76 -16.32
CA VAL A 393 8.51 22.13 -17.68
C VAL A 393 9.69 22.70 -18.48
N THR A 394 10.54 23.52 -17.88
CA THR A 394 11.58 24.28 -18.60
C THR A 394 12.98 23.68 -18.50
N ASP A 395 13.30 22.90 -17.47
CA ASP A 395 14.67 22.41 -17.25
C ASP A 395 14.75 20.95 -16.79
N ALA A 396 15.23 20.10 -17.71
CA ALA A 396 15.33 18.65 -17.54
C ALA A 396 16.55 18.16 -16.76
N ARG A 397 17.48 19.04 -16.41
CA ARG A 397 18.80 18.64 -15.93
C ARG A 397 19.13 19.13 -14.53
N THR A 398 18.27 19.95 -13.94
CA THR A 398 18.46 20.44 -12.58
C THR A 398 17.79 19.52 -11.59
N LYS A 399 18.48 19.31 -10.46
CA LYS A 399 17.95 18.61 -9.31
C LYS A 399 16.66 19.32 -8.87
N LEU A 400 15.55 18.59 -8.81
CA LEU A 400 14.27 19.16 -8.38
C LEU A 400 14.34 19.54 -6.90
N ASP A 401 14.32 20.84 -6.64
CA ASP A 401 14.36 21.37 -5.28
C ASP A 401 12.97 21.47 -4.65
N VAL A 402 12.88 21.14 -3.37
CA VAL A 402 11.64 21.23 -2.61
C VAL A 402 11.43 22.66 -2.13
N HIS A 403 10.37 23.30 -2.62
CA HIS A 403 9.93 24.62 -2.17
C HIS A 403 8.96 24.52 -1.00
N THR A 404 9.09 25.44 -0.04
CA THR A 404 8.18 25.56 1.10
C THR A 404 7.40 26.87 1.04
N ILE A 405 6.07 26.79 1.06
CA ILE A 405 5.16 27.93 1.11
C ILE A 405 4.49 27.98 2.47
N LYS A 406 4.46 29.17 3.09
CA LYS A 406 3.69 29.41 4.32
C LYS A 406 2.28 29.90 3.98
N LEU A 407 1.28 29.17 4.45
CA LEU A 407 -0.13 29.53 4.37
C LEU A 407 -0.51 30.50 5.49
N GLN A 408 -1.37 31.46 5.18
CA GLN A 408 -1.95 32.36 6.17
C GLN A 408 -2.88 31.61 7.15
N THR A 409 -3.66 30.67 6.61
CA THR A 409 -4.52 29.78 7.38
C THR A 409 -4.25 28.35 6.98
N ARG A 410 -4.30 27.42 7.94
CA ARG A 410 -4.17 25.99 7.66
C ARG A 410 -5.23 25.56 6.64
N ALA A 411 -4.90 24.68 5.71
CA ALA A 411 -5.88 24.04 4.84
C ALA A 411 -6.19 22.63 5.36
N SER A 412 -7.46 22.21 5.36
CA SER A 412 -7.85 20.87 5.83
C SER A 412 -7.25 19.76 4.96
N TRP A 413 -7.08 20.02 3.66
CA TRP A 413 -6.54 19.08 2.70
C TRP A 413 -5.01 18.95 2.73
N THR A 414 -4.27 19.75 3.51
CA THR A 414 -2.80 19.58 3.58
C THR A 414 -2.40 18.20 4.14
N ALA A 415 -3.34 17.49 4.78
CA ALA A 415 -3.17 16.09 5.16
C ALA A 415 -2.85 15.17 3.97
N LEU A 416 -3.31 15.51 2.76
CA LEU A 416 -3.04 14.73 1.55
C LEU A 416 -1.58 14.83 1.09
N LEU A 417 -0.86 15.90 1.46
CA LEU A 417 0.53 16.14 1.06
C LEU A 417 1.51 15.10 1.60
N ASP A 418 1.12 14.37 2.65
CA ASP A 418 1.94 13.32 3.25
C ASP A 418 2.10 12.11 2.31
N ARG A 419 1.27 12.00 1.27
CA ARG A 419 1.23 10.86 0.34
C ARG A 419 1.10 11.28 -1.13
N ILE A 420 0.57 12.46 -1.41
CA ILE A 420 0.38 12.97 -2.77
C ILE A 420 1.42 14.08 -3.03
N PRO A 421 2.29 13.92 -4.03
CA PRO A 421 3.22 14.97 -4.45
C PRO A 421 2.50 16.27 -4.81
N CYS A 422 3.09 17.40 -4.40
CA CYS A 422 2.56 18.73 -4.69
C CYS A 422 3.45 19.46 -5.69
N LEU A 423 2.82 20.00 -6.72
CA LEU A 423 3.42 20.89 -7.69
C LEU A 423 2.97 22.32 -7.40
N ILE A 424 3.91 23.24 -7.42
CA ILE A 424 3.72 24.65 -7.09
C ILE A 424 3.87 25.43 -8.39
N GLY A 425 2.79 26.06 -8.83
CA GLY A 425 2.77 26.90 -10.03
C GLY A 425 2.43 28.35 -9.71
N VAL A 426 2.78 29.23 -10.65
CA VAL A 426 2.28 30.61 -10.72
C VAL A 426 1.13 30.65 -11.73
N ASN A 427 0.01 31.27 -11.37
CA ASN A 427 -1.16 31.47 -12.23
C ASN A 427 -1.58 30.22 -13.04
N MET A 428 -1.93 29.15 -12.33
CA MET A 428 -2.29 27.88 -12.97
C MET A 428 -3.65 27.90 -13.70
N GLY A 429 -4.33 29.04 -13.74
CA GLY A 429 -5.70 29.13 -14.23
C GLY A 429 -6.66 28.29 -13.39
N ASP A 430 -7.78 27.88 -13.98
CA ASP A 430 -8.63 26.83 -13.42
C ASP A 430 -8.26 25.52 -14.09
N ILE A 431 -7.77 24.56 -13.30
CA ILE A 431 -7.46 23.22 -13.83
C ILE A 431 -8.72 22.36 -13.91
N ILE A 432 -9.62 22.53 -12.94
CA ILE A 432 -10.94 21.91 -12.88
C ILE A 432 -11.99 23.02 -12.82
N THR A 433 -12.99 22.93 -13.70
CA THR A 433 -14.17 23.80 -13.69
C THR A 433 -15.38 22.98 -13.26
N GLY A 434 -16.14 23.50 -12.30
CA GLY A 434 -17.39 22.89 -11.84
C GLY A 434 -18.55 23.19 -12.77
N SER A 435 -19.70 22.56 -12.50
CA SER A 435 -20.95 22.71 -13.25
C SER A 435 -22.10 23.13 -12.33
N ARG A 436 -21.80 23.89 -11.26
CA ARG A 436 -22.80 24.31 -10.27
C ARG A 436 -23.84 25.24 -10.89
N SER A 437 -23.43 26.14 -11.77
CA SER A 437 -24.33 26.97 -12.57
C SER A 437 -24.35 26.49 -14.02
N LYS A 438 -25.52 26.59 -14.65
CA LYS A 438 -25.69 26.36 -16.09
C LYS A 438 -24.93 27.37 -16.94
N ALA A 439 -24.69 28.58 -16.41
CA ALA A 439 -23.89 29.58 -17.10
C ALA A 439 -22.41 29.24 -16.93
N ILE A 440 -21.73 28.88 -18.03
CA ILE A 440 -20.31 28.45 -18.04
C ILE A 440 -19.42 29.46 -17.30
N ASN A 441 -19.61 30.75 -17.55
CA ASN A 441 -18.81 31.84 -16.98
C ASN A 441 -19.27 32.28 -15.58
N SER A 442 -20.19 31.55 -14.95
CA SER A 442 -20.64 31.88 -13.59
C SER A 442 -19.48 31.72 -12.60
N PRO A 443 -19.25 32.67 -11.68
CA PRO A 443 -18.22 32.53 -10.65
C PRO A 443 -18.42 31.29 -9.77
N CYS A 444 -19.63 30.70 -9.75
CA CYS A 444 -19.93 29.47 -9.03
C CYS A 444 -19.23 28.22 -9.59
N ASN A 445 -18.79 28.27 -10.85
CA ASN A 445 -18.08 27.18 -11.51
C ASN A 445 -16.56 27.22 -11.30
N HIS A 446 -16.04 28.33 -10.75
CA HIS A 446 -14.61 28.58 -10.59
C HIS A 446 -14.23 28.62 -9.12
N LEU A 447 -13.09 28.01 -8.78
CA LEU A 447 -12.61 27.96 -7.40
C LEU A 447 -12.13 29.37 -6.96
N PRO A 448 -12.64 29.96 -5.88
CA PRO A 448 -12.32 31.34 -5.53
C PRO A 448 -10.86 31.47 -5.10
N THR A 449 -10.27 32.62 -5.40
CA THR A 449 -8.90 32.94 -5.03
C THR A 449 -8.79 33.30 -3.54
N GLY A 450 -7.61 33.11 -2.94
CA GLY A 450 -7.34 33.54 -1.57
C GLY A 450 -7.90 32.64 -0.46
N ARG A 451 -8.56 31.53 -0.80
CA ARG A 451 -9.30 30.71 0.17
C ARG A 451 -8.58 29.42 0.60
N ASN A 452 -7.45 29.08 -0.01
CA ASN A 452 -6.74 27.83 0.21
C ASN A 452 -7.63 26.60 0.01
N TYR A 453 -8.57 26.66 -0.94
CA TYR A 453 -9.42 25.52 -1.27
C TYR A 453 -8.70 24.54 -2.20
N LEU A 454 -9.11 23.27 -2.15
CA LEU A 454 -8.69 22.21 -3.06
C LEU A 454 -9.92 21.68 -3.79
N ALA A 455 -9.93 21.72 -5.12
CA ALA A 455 -10.98 21.08 -5.92
C ALA A 455 -10.54 19.69 -6.41
N ALA A 456 -11.47 18.75 -6.49
CA ALA A 456 -11.26 17.41 -7.02
C ALA A 456 -12.53 16.92 -7.71
N THR A 457 -12.42 16.05 -8.72
CA THR A 457 -13.61 15.49 -9.38
C THR A 457 -14.08 14.25 -8.65
N ILE A 458 -15.39 13.99 -8.65
CA ILE A 458 -15.94 12.80 -7.99
C ILE A 458 -15.42 11.53 -8.65
N ASN A 459 -15.43 11.48 -9.98
CA ASN A 459 -14.89 10.34 -10.72
C ASN A 459 -13.45 10.03 -10.29
N PHE A 460 -12.60 11.05 -10.15
CA PHE A 460 -11.24 10.84 -9.69
C PHE A 460 -11.15 10.41 -8.22
N ILE A 461 -11.94 11.00 -7.33
CA ILE A 461 -12.03 10.58 -5.92
C ILE A 461 -12.47 9.12 -5.82
N ASN A 462 -13.48 8.72 -6.58
CA ASN A 462 -13.99 7.36 -6.62
C ASN A 462 -12.91 6.40 -7.15
N GLY A 463 -12.19 6.78 -8.21
CA GLY A 463 -11.05 6.04 -8.72
C GLY A 463 -10.00 5.79 -7.64
N ILE A 464 -9.54 6.84 -6.94
CA ILE A 464 -8.55 6.70 -5.85
C ILE A 464 -9.10 5.82 -4.71
N SER A 465 -10.39 5.93 -4.38
CA SER A 465 -11.00 5.12 -3.32
C SER A 465 -11.09 3.63 -3.66
N GLN A 466 -11.21 3.30 -4.95
CA GLN A 466 -11.22 1.91 -5.43
C GLN A 466 -9.82 1.29 -5.44
N TRP A 467 -8.75 2.10 -5.40
CA TRP A 467 -7.37 1.60 -5.33
C TRP A 467 -6.97 1.15 -3.92
N GLN A 468 -7.84 1.32 -2.93
CA GLN A 468 -7.62 0.83 -1.57
C GLN A 468 -8.48 -0.41 -1.38
N ASP A 469 -7.83 -1.54 -1.03
CA ASP A 469 -8.49 -2.82 -0.79
C ASP A 469 -9.78 -2.64 0.00
N GLN A 470 -10.87 -3.07 -0.65
CA GLN A 470 -12.22 -3.02 -0.12
C GLN A 470 -12.38 -4.05 0.99
N GLU A 471 -12.00 -3.70 2.22
CA GLU A 471 -12.58 -4.31 3.40
C GLU A 471 -13.42 -3.28 4.18
N HIS A 472 -14.73 -3.46 4.08
CA HIS A 472 -15.75 -3.08 5.06
C HIS A 472 -15.81 -1.63 5.58
N LEU A 473 -16.01 -0.64 4.70
CA LEU A 473 -16.48 0.68 5.14
C LEU A 473 -17.91 0.94 4.67
N GLN A 474 -18.79 1.20 5.64
CA GLN A 474 -20.17 1.62 5.42
C GLN A 474 -20.22 2.95 4.64
N ILE A 475 -21.01 2.93 3.55
CA ILE A 475 -21.62 3.92 2.62
C ILE A 475 -21.42 5.44 2.85
N SER A 476 -21.03 5.93 4.03
CA SER A 476 -20.99 7.35 4.39
C SER A 476 -19.60 8.01 4.48
N SER A 477 -18.51 7.26 4.42
CA SER A 477 -17.15 7.80 4.57
C SER A 477 -16.23 7.36 3.44
N PHE A 478 -15.60 8.33 2.79
CA PHE A 478 -14.61 8.06 1.75
C PHE A 478 -13.22 8.13 2.36
N ARG A 479 -12.51 7.00 2.34
CA ARG A 479 -11.09 6.96 2.67
C ARG A 479 -10.34 7.46 1.45
N LEU A 480 -9.90 8.72 1.49
CA LEU A 480 -9.17 9.31 0.37
C LEU A 480 -7.72 8.79 0.33
N LEU A 481 -7.11 8.54 1.51
CA LEU A 481 -5.73 8.07 1.71
C LEU A 481 -5.58 7.44 3.12
N PRO A 482 -4.51 6.67 3.41
CA PRO A 482 -4.18 6.31 4.79
C PRO A 482 -4.00 7.59 5.62
N GLY A 483 -4.94 7.86 6.53
CA GLY A 483 -4.89 9.02 7.42
C GLY A 483 -5.84 10.19 7.07
N GLY A 484 -6.73 10.07 6.08
CA GLY A 484 -7.72 11.11 5.77
C GLY A 484 -9.11 10.54 5.45
N VAL A 485 -10.12 10.91 6.23
CA VAL A 485 -11.53 10.56 5.97
C VAL A 485 -12.30 11.80 5.53
N TRP A 486 -12.97 11.71 4.38
CA TRP A 486 -13.91 12.71 3.91
C TRP A 486 -15.34 12.32 4.32
N PHE A 487 -16.07 13.30 4.85
CA PHE A 487 -17.50 13.21 5.16
C PHE A 487 -18.26 14.16 4.25
N ALA A 488 -19.22 13.62 3.49
CA ALA A 488 -20.08 14.42 2.63
C ALA A 488 -21.10 15.24 3.45
N SER A 489 -21.22 16.55 3.17
CA SER A 489 -22.36 17.36 3.61
C SER A 489 -23.60 17.11 2.73
N ALA A 490 -24.78 17.54 3.19
CA ALA A 490 -26.06 17.27 2.51
C ALA A 490 -26.36 18.16 1.28
N GLU A 491 -25.50 19.13 0.93
CA GLU A 491 -25.79 20.16 -0.09
C GLU A 491 -24.67 20.35 -1.15
N ILE A 492 -23.81 19.35 -1.34
CA ILE A 492 -22.58 19.51 -2.14
C ILE A 492 -22.90 19.78 -3.62
N PHE A 493 -23.93 19.12 -4.14
CA PHE A 493 -24.24 19.09 -5.58
C PHE A 493 -25.47 19.91 -5.97
N ALA A 494 -25.95 20.77 -5.07
CA ALA A 494 -27.06 21.67 -5.39
C ALA A 494 -26.63 22.66 -6.50
N THR A 495 -27.36 22.65 -7.62
CA THR A 495 -27.18 23.62 -8.70
C THR A 495 -27.66 25.01 -8.28
N CYS A 496 -27.12 26.06 -8.88
CA CYS A 496 -27.56 27.43 -8.69
C CYS A 496 -27.86 28.13 -10.01
N ASP A 497 -28.64 29.21 -9.93
CA ASP A 497 -29.02 30.03 -11.09
C ASP A 497 -28.19 31.32 -11.21
N HIS A 498 -27.07 31.44 -10.48
CA HIS A 498 -26.17 32.59 -10.63
C HIS A 498 -25.60 32.64 -12.04
N ASP A 499 -25.84 33.73 -12.76
CA ASP A 499 -25.31 33.96 -14.09
C ASP A 499 -23.85 34.46 -14.07
N GLY A 500 -23.29 34.72 -15.24
CA GLY A 500 -21.93 35.28 -15.36
C GLY A 500 -21.84 36.79 -15.12
N LYS A 501 -22.94 37.45 -14.76
CA LYS A 501 -22.99 38.90 -14.47
C LYS A 501 -23.12 39.21 -12.97
N SER A 502 -23.49 38.21 -12.17
CA SER A 502 -23.52 38.31 -10.73
C SER A 502 -22.09 38.39 -10.16
N ASP A 503 -21.80 39.46 -9.42
CA ASP A 503 -20.59 39.57 -8.61
C ASP A 503 -20.62 38.64 -7.37
N GLU A 504 -21.83 38.15 -7.03
CA GLU A 504 -22.06 37.22 -5.93
C GLU A 504 -22.13 35.78 -6.44
N GLY A 505 -21.30 34.91 -5.88
CA GLY A 505 -21.31 33.47 -6.12
C GLY A 505 -21.68 32.69 -4.87
N CYS A 506 -22.00 31.40 -5.04
CA CYS A 506 -22.37 30.51 -3.94
C CYS A 506 -21.32 30.43 -2.83
N TRP A 507 -20.06 30.77 -3.09
CA TRP A 507 -18.90 30.74 -2.18
C TRP A 507 -19.05 31.51 -0.86
N GLN A 508 -20.09 32.33 -0.70
CA GLN A 508 -20.42 32.95 0.57
C GLN A 508 -21.03 31.94 1.57
N SER A 509 -21.73 30.90 1.09
CA SER A 509 -22.24 29.82 1.93
C SER A 509 -21.18 28.73 2.12
N PRO A 510 -20.77 28.42 3.36
CA PRO A 510 -19.82 27.32 3.62
C PRO A 510 -20.47 25.94 3.53
N SER A 511 -21.74 25.80 3.15
CA SER A 511 -22.48 24.53 3.25
C SER A 511 -21.96 23.43 2.33
N PHE A 512 -21.32 23.78 1.21
CA PHE A 512 -20.79 22.83 0.24
C PHE A 512 -19.27 22.60 0.33
N VAL A 513 -18.56 23.37 1.17
CA VAL A 513 -17.12 23.15 1.41
C VAL A 513 -16.96 21.96 2.34
N GLN A 514 -16.27 20.94 1.84
CA GLN A 514 -15.97 19.71 2.55
C GLN A 514 -14.70 19.84 3.37
N TYR A 515 -14.52 18.94 4.34
CA TYR A 515 -13.30 18.85 5.14
C TYR A 515 -12.80 17.42 5.20
N ILE A 516 -11.49 17.29 5.39
CA ILE A 516 -10.79 16.02 5.56
C ILE A 516 -10.32 15.95 7.01
N VAL A 517 -10.63 14.85 7.69
CA VAL A 517 -10.22 14.61 9.08
C VAL A 517 -9.03 13.66 9.11
N ARG A 518 -7.97 14.04 9.85
CA ARG A 518 -6.88 13.12 10.17
C ARG A 518 -7.32 12.17 11.28
N TYR A 519 -7.48 10.88 10.95
CA TYR A 519 -7.89 9.80 11.85
C TYR A 519 -9.25 10.03 12.53
N ALA A 520 -10.28 9.31 12.10
CA ALA A 520 -11.55 9.30 12.79
C ALA A 520 -11.37 8.58 14.15
N LYS A 521 -11.14 9.32 15.23
CA LYS A 521 -11.53 8.82 16.56
C LYS A 521 -13.03 8.55 16.46
N SER A 522 -13.43 7.27 16.56
CA SER A 522 -14.81 6.78 16.46
C SER A 522 -15.80 7.82 17.01
N ARG A 523 -16.35 8.62 16.10
CA ARG A 523 -17.46 9.52 16.39
C ARG A 523 -18.57 9.01 15.49
N SER A 524 -19.65 8.55 16.13
CA SER A 524 -20.94 8.29 15.50
C SER A 524 -21.40 9.57 14.80
N LEU A 525 -21.06 9.70 13.52
CA LEU A 525 -21.51 10.78 12.66
C LEU A 525 -22.70 10.27 11.87
N ALA A 526 -23.75 11.10 11.78
CA ALA A 526 -24.98 10.77 11.08
C ALA A 526 -24.68 10.43 9.61
N THR A 527 -25.32 9.35 9.12
CA THR A 527 -25.21 8.89 7.75
C THR A 527 -25.75 9.97 6.80
N PRO A 528 -24.95 10.55 5.89
CA PRO A 528 -25.49 11.32 4.77
C PRO A 528 -26.49 10.47 4.00
N THR A 529 -27.68 11.02 3.79
CA THR A 529 -28.79 10.39 3.05
C THR A 529 -28.74 10.63 1.54
N GLN A 530 -27.74 11.38 1.05
CA GLN A 530 -27.66 11.78 -0.35
C GLN A 530 -26.73 10.85 -1.13
N GLU A 531 -27.23 10.26 -2.22
CA GLU A 531 -26.43 9.56 -3.21
C GLU A 531 -25.42 10.52 -3.85
N ILE A 532 -24.16 10.09 -3.91
CA ILE A 532 -23.09 10.86 -4.55
C ILE A 532 -23.19 10.61 -6.06
N PRO A 533 -23.33 11.66 -6.88
CA PRO A 533 -23.43 11.50 -8.31
C PRO A 533 -22.12 10.98 -8.88
N GLU A 534 -22.18 10.24 -9.98
CA GLU A 534 -20.97 9.72 -10.67
C GLU A 534 -20.04 10.84 -11.14
N ASN A 535 -20.62 12.02 -11.44
CA ASN A 535 -19.92 13.17 -11.98
C ASN A 535 -20.13 14.41 -11.12
N GLY A 536 -19.09 15.23 -11.00
CA GLY A 536 -19.14 16.49 -10.29
C GLY A 536 -17.78 16.91 -9.74
N VAL A 537 -17.75 18.05 -9.05
CA VAL A 537 -16.55 18.60 -8.42
C VAL A 537 -16.82 18.81 -6.93
N ILE A 538 -15.93 18.30 -6.10
CA ILE A 538 -15.91 18.47 -4.66
C ILE A 538 -14.85 19.51 -4.31
N VAL A 539 -15.12 20.31 -3.28
CA VAL A 539 -14.21 21.34 -2.80
C VAL A 539 -13.89 21.11 -1.33
N PHE A 540 -12.61 20.97 -1.01
CA PHE A 540 -12.11 20.84 0.35
C PHE A 540 -11.55 22.16 0.87
N GLY A 541 -11.86 22.49 2.12
CA GLY A 541 -11.40 23.71 2.78
C GLY A 541 -11.62 23.69 4.29
N LEU A 542 -11.27 24.80 4.95
CA LEU A 542 -11.71 25.03 6.32
C LEU A 542 -13.12 25.60 6.33
N ARG A 543 -14.02 24.97 7.10
CA ARG A 543 -15.29 25.57 7.47
C ARG A 543 -14.97 26.72 8.43
N ARG A 544 -15.18 27.96 8.00
CA ARG A 544 -15.21 29.09 8.94
C ARG A 544 -16.50 28.95 9.72
N PHE A 545 -16.39 28.60 11.00
CA PHE A 545 -17.50 28.68 11.94
C PHE A 545 -17.68 30.12 12.38
#